data_AF-A0A1Q6RGW6-F1
#
_entry.id   AF-A0A1Q6RGW6-F1
#
_cell.length_a   1.000
_cell.length_b   1.000
_cell.length_c   1.000
_cell.angle_alpha   90.00
_cell.angle_beta   90.00
_cell.angle_gamma   90.00
#
_symmetry.space_group_name_H-M   'P 1'
#
loop_
_entity.id
_entity.type
_entity.pdbx_description
1 polymer ?
#
loop_
_entity_poly.entity_id
_entity_poly.type
_entity_poly.pdbx_seq_one_letter_code
_entity_poly.pdbx_strand_id
1 'polypeptide(L)' 'MPLDEKARYTMRIDRDLLEKFGYIAEYEGRTKNRELEQMIKRRVAAFEKEFGEIEL' A
#
# COMPACT_ATOMS: atom_id res chain seq x y z
N MET A 1 26.84 -2.18 0.23
CA MET A 1 25.58 -2.91 -0.02
C MET A 1 24.52 -1.83 -0.12
N PRO A 2 23.81 -1.65 -1.24
CA PRO A 2 22.75 -0.65 -1.29
C PRO A 2 21.71 -1.02 -0.23
N LEU A 3 21.38 -0.09 0.66
CA LEU A 3 20.25 -0.27 1.58
C LEU A 3 19.03 -0.56 0.71
N ASP A 4 18.29 -1.63 1.01
CA ASP A 4 16.91 -1.73 0.55
C ASP A 4 16.17 -0.55 1.21
N GLU A 5 16.08 0.60 0.53
CA GLU A 5 15.54 1.88 1.03
C GLU A 5 14.01 1.83 1.22
N LYS A 6 13.49 0.72 1.76
CA LYS A 6 12.08 0.59 2.11
C LYS A 6 11.86 1.14 3.51
N ALA A 7 11.12 2.24 3.59
CA ALA A 7 10.65 2.78 4.86
C ALA A 7 9.72 1.76 5.55
N ARG A 8 9.96 1.48 6.84
CA ARG A 8 9.09 0.64 7.66
C ARG A 8 8.00 1.51 8.28
N TYR A 9 6.75 1.26 7.92
CA TYR A 9 5.59 1.94 8.48
C TYR A 9 4.68 0.97 9.22
N THR A 10 4.27 1.33 10.44
CA THR A 10 3.30 0.56 11.22
C THR A 10 1.99 1.34 11.28
N MET A 11 0.95 0.83 10.61
CA MET A 11 -0.38 1.42 10.61
C MET A 11 -1.23 0.87 11.76
N ARG A 12 -1.98 1.72 12.46
CA ARG A 12 -3.04 1.29 13.39
C ARG A 12 -4.36 1.32 12.65
N ILE A 13 -5.02 0.17 12.54
CA ILE A 13 -6.36 0.02 11.96
C ILE A 13 -7.21 -0.91 12.82
N ASP A 14 -8.52 -0.81 12.67
CA ASP A 14 -9.45 -1.76 13.28
C ASP A 14 -9.14 -3.19 12.85
N ARG A 15 -9.25 -4.11 13.81
CA ARG A 15 -8.95 -5.53 13.61
C ARG A 15 -9.84 -6.13 12.52
N ASP A 16 -11.13 -5.83 12.53
CA ASP A 16 -12.09 -6.31 11.52
C ASP A 16 -11.68 -5.88 10.09
N LEU A 17 -11.21 -4.65 9.93
CA LEU A 17 -10.70 -4.16 8.65
C LEU A 17 -9.42 -4.90 8.24
N LEU A 18 -8.50 -5.18 9.17
CA LEU A 18 -7.28 -5.94 8.88
C LEU A 18 -7.58 -7.39 8.44
N GLU A 19 -8.64 -7.98 9.00
CA GLU A 19 -9.09 -9.33 8.63
C GLU A 19 -9.72 -9.33 7.23
N LYS A 20 -10.64 -8.39 6.96
CA LYS A 20 -11.23 -8.20 5.62
C LYS A 20 -10.18 -7.90 4.55
N PHE A 21 -9.22 -7.04 4.87
CA PHE A 21 -8.10 -6.74 3.98
C PHE A 21 -7.23 -7.98 3.72
N GLY A 22 -7.05 -8.83 4.74
CA GLY A 22 -6.40 -10.12 4.59
C GLY A 22 -7.09 -11.03 3.60
N TYR A 23 -8.43 -11.12 3.69
CA TYR A 23 -9.24 -11.92 2.78
C TYR A 23 -9.11 -11.43 1.33
N ILE A 24 -9.15 -10.12 1.09
CA ILE A 24 -8.95 -9.53 -0.25
C ILE A 24 -7.56 -9.85 -0.80
N ALA A 25 -6.52 -9.65 0.02
CA ALA A 25 -5.15 -9.93 -0.39
C ALA A 25 -4.95 -11.41 -0.75
N GLU A 26 -5.49 -12.33 0.06
CA GLU A 26 -5.45 -13.77 -0.20
C GLU A 26 -6.20 -14.15 -1.47
N TYR A 27 -7.38 -13.57 -1.69
CA TYR A 27 -8.16 -13.74 -2.92
C TYR A 27 -7.39 -13.28 -4.17
N GLU A 28 -6.65 -12.16 -4.09
CA GLU A 28 -5.78 -11.65 -5.16
C GLU A 28 -4.43 -12.43 -5.27
N GLY A 29 -4.18 -13.43 -4.40
CA GLY A 29 -2.93 -14.19 -4.36
C GLY A 29 -1.72 -13.38 -3.90
N ARG A 30 -1.95 -12.36 -3.07
CA ARG A 30 -0.93 -11.42 -2.57
C ARG A 30 -0.83 -11.47 -1.05
N THR A 31 0.34 -11.05 -0.54
CA THR A 31 0.45 -10.74 0.90
C THR A 31 -0.25 -9.41 1.18
N LYS A 32 -0.76 -9.24 2.41
CA LYS A 32 -1.33 -7.97 2.88
C LYS A 32 -0.44 -6.78 2.56
N ASN A 33 0.88 -6.92 2.78
CA ASN A 33 1.84 -5.84 2.54
C ASN A 33 1.98 -5.50 1.05
N ARG A 34 2.00 -6.51 0.17
CA ARG A 34 2.08 -6.29 -1.28
C ARG A 34 0.81 -5.64 -1.83
N GLU A 35 -0.34 -6.00 -1.28
CA GLU A 35 -1.60 -5.36 -1.65
C GLU A 35 -1.65 -3.90 -1.18
N LEU A 36 -1.18 -3.63 0.04
CA LEU A 36 -1.12 -2.27 0.58
C LEU A 36 -0.19 -1.39 -0.26
N GLU A 37 0.97 -1.92 -0.65
CA GLU A 37 1.92 -1.23 -1.53
C GLU A 37 1.27 -0.89 -2.89
N GLN A 38 0.53 -1.82 -3.48
CA GLN A 38 -0.19 -1.59 -4.74
C GLN A 38 -1.29 -0.54 -4.59
N MET A 39 -2.05 -0.58 -3.50
CA MET A 39 -3.06 0.45 -3.20
C MET A 39 -2.45 1.84 -3.08
N ILE A 40 -1.33 1.98 -2.37
CA ILE A 40 -0.62 3.25 -2.22
C ILE A 40 -0.12 3.74 -3.58
N LYS A 41 0.56 2.89 -4.35
CA LYS A 41 1.05 3.24 -5.71
C LYS A 41 -0.08 3.70 -6.63
N ARG A 42 -1.20 2.98 -6.65
CA ARG A 42 -2.38 3.35 -7.45
C ARG A 42 -2.96 4.68 -7.00
N ARG A 43 -3.03 4.93 -5.70
CA ARG A 43 -3.56 6.19 -5.14
C ARG A 43 -2.68 7.38 -5.49
N VAL A 44 -1.35 7.23 -5.36
CA VAL A 44 -0.37 8.26 -5.74
C VAL A 44 -0.46 8.53 -7.24
N ALA A 45 -0.39 7.50 -8.09
CA ALA A 45 -0.48 7.66 -9.54
C ALA A 45 -1.81 8.30 -9.99
N ALA A 46 -2.93 7.94 -9.36
CA ALA A 46 -4.22 8.56 -9.64
C ALA A 46 -4.25 10.03 -9.23
N PHE A 47 -3.64 10.37 -8.10
CA PHE A 47 -3.53 11.75 -7.63
C PHE A 47 -2.61 12.57 -8.54
N GLU A 48 -1.43 12.05 -8.90
CA GLU A 48 -0.49 12.73 -9.78
C GLU A 48 -1.06 12.98 -11.18
N LYS A 49 -1.87 12.04 -11.67
CA LYS A 49 -2.57 12.20 -12.94
C LYS A 49 -3.60 13.33 -12.91
N GLU A 50 -4.22 13.59 -11.76
CA GLU A 50 -5.29 14.59 -11.60
C GLU A 50 -4.76 15.97 -11.19
N PHE A 51 -3.74 16.02 -10.33
CA PHE A 51 -3.24 17.25 -9.70
C PHE A 51 -1.82 17.65 -10.12
N GLY A 52 -1.12 16.80 -10.88
CA GLY A 52 0.30 16.99 -11.21
C GLY A 52 1.24 16.22 -10.27
N GLU A 53 2.50 16.12 -10.68
CA GLU A 53 3.53 15.34 -9.99
C GLU A 53 3.79 15.87 -8.57
N ILE A 54 3.95 14.97 -7.60
CA ILE A 54 4.23 15.37 -6.21
C ILE A 54 5.74 15.59 -6.07
N GLU A 55 6.18 16.84 -5.94
CA GLU A 55 7.56 17.14 -5.54
C GLU A 55 7.75 16.92 -4.03
N LEU A 56 8.67 16.02 -3.66
CA LEU A 56 9.01 15.63 -2.28
C LEU A 56 10.46 15.99 -1.94
#